data_AF-A0A8H7WVX9-F1
#
_entry.id   AF-A0A8H7WVX9-F1
#
_cell.length_a   1.000
_cell.length_b   1.000
_cell.length_c   1.000
_cell.angle_alpha   90.00
_cell.angle_beta   90.00
_cell.angle_gamma   90.00
#
_symmetry.space_group_name_H-M   'P 1'
#
loop_
_entity.id
_entity.type
_entity.pdbx_description
1 polymer ?
#
loop_
_entity_poly.entity_id
_entity_poly.type
_entity_poly.pdbx_seq_one_letter_code
_entity_poly.pdbx_strand_id
1 'polypeptide(L)'
;MRTDNALKAGSVFPPGPAKQGRFDRYQRELHKNLARHEFERTFQLNEDQDRPDQLTTWIEYLGFEYVAYDQYAKIMKRLQKQYDEAWKKLVDAKVLKPSETKESLWIFGIKVQMKHEKSEAIKALESVTSAVQSAEKILLEAQSSGQSEQGLSQLERKLSTAKSKIATVTKTLQWASRRRKLISGYHNETRDYKNASNDASRQSILL
;
A
#
# COMPACT_ATOMS: atom_id res chain seq x y z
N MET A 1 -6.86 24.33 35.31
CA MET A 1 -7.81 25.25 34.64
C MET A 1 -8.00 24.78 33.21
N ARG A 2 -9.12 24.09 32.96
CA ARG A 2 -9.60 23.69 31.62
C ARG A 2 -10.32 24.91 31.04
N THR A 3 -9.97 25.30 29.83
CA THR A 3 -10.83 26.16 29.01
C THR A 3 -11.49 25.28 27.96
N ASP A 4 -12.80 25.17 28.09
CA ASP A 4 -13.70 24.54 27.14
C ASP A 4 -13.67 25.31 25.83
N ASN A 5 -13.13 24.69 24.78
CA ASN A 5 -13.40 25.12 23.41
C ASN A 5 -14.50 24.23 22.86
N ALA A 6 -15.73 24.72 22.94
CA ALA A 6 -16.86 24.19 22.21
C ALA A 6 -16.55 24.25 20.71
N LEU A 7 -16.53 23.08 20.07
CA LEU A 7 -16.54 22.97 18.62
C LEU A 7 -17.83 23.62 18.10
N LYS A 8 -17.74 24.86 17.61
CA LYS A 8 -18.79 25.43 16.78
C LYS A 8 -18.88 24.58 15.51
N ALA A 9 -19.99 23.87 15.35
CA ALA A 9 -20.37 23.23 14.10
C ALA A 9 -20.65 24.33 13.06
N GLY A 10 -19.58 24.86 12.46
CA GLY A 10 -19.66 25.62 11.23
C GLY A 10 -19.97 24.67 10.08
N SER A 11 -20.88 25.08 9.21
CA SER A 11 -21.29 24.30 8.03
C SER A 11 -20.07 23.75 7.29
N VAL A 12 -20.12 22.46 6.94
CA VAL A 12 -19.02 21.71 6.30
C VAL A 12 -18.70 22.20 4.87
N PHE A 13 -19.45 23.16 4.32
CA PHE A 13 -19.24 23.72 2.98
C PHE A 13 -18.95 25.23 2.98
N PRO A 14 -18.08 25.73 2.09
CA PRO A 14 -17.71 27.15 2.05
C PRO A 14 -18.88 28.04 1.61
N PRO A 15 -19.04 29.24 2.19
CA PRO A 15 -20.09 30.18 1.84
C PRO A 15 -19.74 30.86 0.50
N GLY A 16 -20.15 30.24 -0.61
CA GLY A 16 -20.23 30.93 -1.90
C GLY A 16 -21.53 31.75 -1.96
N PRO A 17 -21.56 32.88 -2.71
CA PRO A 17 -22.72 33.77 -2.74
C PRO A 17 -24.01 33.02 -3.14
N ALA A 18 -25.08 33.28 -2.38
CA ALA A 18 -26.39 32.68 -2.55
C ALA A 18 -26.99 33.07 -3.91
N LYS A 19 -26.87 32.18 -4.89
CA LYS A 19 -27.69 32.22 -6.09
C LYS A 19 -29.06 31.62 -5.73
N GLN A 20 -30.14 32.32 -6.10
CA GLN A 20 -31.52 31.82 -5.98
C GLN A 20 -31.64 30.36 -6.47
N GLY A 21 -32.29 29.51 -5.66
CA GLY A 21 -32.52 28.09 -5.96
C GLY A 21 -31.40 27.11 -5.59
N ARG A 22 -30.28 27.57 -4.99
CA ARG A 22 -29.22 26.67 -4.49
C ARG A 22 -29.71 25.82 -3.32
N PHE A 23 -30.44 26.42 -2.37
CA PHE A 23 -30.95 25.73 -1.19
C PHE A 23 -31.98 24.64 -1.56
N ASP A 24 -32.96 24.95 -2.40
CA ASP A 24 -33.94 23.96 -2.90
C ASP A 24 -33.27 22.79 -3.62
N ARG A 25 -32.24 23.07 -4.42
CA ARG A 25 -31.47 22.03 -5.10
C ARG A 25 -30.73 21.16 -4.09
N TYR A 26 -30.10 21.76 -3.09
CA TYR A 26 -29.39 21.04 -2.03
C TYR A 26 -30.35 20.14 -1.25
N GLN A 27 -31.50 20.66 -0.81
CA GLN A 27 -32.50 19.88 -0.10
C GLN A 27 -33.00 18.69 -0.92
N ARG A 28 -33.31 18.89 -2.22
CA ARG A 28 -33.72 17.79 -3.10
C ARG A 28 -32.65 16.71 -3.27
N GLU A 29 -31.39 17.09 -3.46
CA GLU A 29 -30.31 16.11 -3.61
C GLU A 29 -30.03 15.37 -2.29
N LEU A 30 -30.13 16.04 -1.14
CA LEU A 30 -29.98 15.41 0.18
C LEU A 30 -31.07 14.37 0.42
N HIS A 31 -32.35 14.72 0.21
CA HIS A 31 -33.47 13.76 0.33
C HIS A 31 -33.30 12.57 -0.61
N LYS A 32 -32.94 12.83 -1.87
CA LYS A 32 -32.71 11.78 -2.87
C LYS A 32 -31.55 10.87 -2.47
N ASN A 33 -30.49 11.42 -1.89
CA ASN A 33 -29.34 10.64 -1.46
C ASN A 33 -29.70 9.77 -0.25
N LEU A 34 -30.32 10.34 0.77
CA LEU A 34 -30.77 9.61 1.95
C LEU A 34 -31.77 8.50 1.61
N ALA A 35 -32.72 8.76 0.70
CA ALA A 35 -33.67 7.75 0.23
C ALA A 35 -33.02 6.57 -0.50
N ARG A 36 -31.87 6.77 -1.17
CA ARG A 36 -31.11 5.65 -1.78
C ARG A 36 -30.50 4.69 -0.76
N HIS A 37 -30.32 5.17 0.46
CA HIS A 37 -29.79 4.42 1.60
C HIS A 37 -30.88 4.14 2.63
N GLU A 38 -32.14 4.04 2.18
CA GLU A 38 -33.29 3.60 2.98
C GLU A 38 -33.54 4.46 4.24
N PHE A 39 -33.12 5.72 4.22
CA PHE A 39 -33.43 6.65 5.29
C PHE A 39 -34.86 7.20 5.11
N GLU A 40 -35.79 6.71 5.93
CA GLU A 40 -37.23 6.98 5.80
C GLU A 40 -37.73 8.19 6.62
N ARG A 41 -36.89 8.75 7.51
CA ARG A 41 -37.32 9.83 8.40
C ARG A 41 -37.59 11.12 7.63
N THR A 42 -38.75 11.72 7.85
CA THR A 42 -39.09 13.04 7.31
C THR A 42 -38.34 14.15 8.08
N PHE A 43 -37.79 15.12 7.36
CA PHE A 43 -37.12 16.29 7.94
C PHE A 43 -37.32 17.51 7.03
N GLN A 44 -37.11 18.70 7.59
CA GLN A 44 -37.09 19.96 6.84
C GLN A 44 -35.80 20.69 7.16
N LEU A 45 -35.09 21.12 6.11
CA LEU A 45 -33.90 21.94 6.27
C LEU A 45 -34.34 23.39 6.46
N ASN A 46 -33.68 24.10 7.38
CA ASN A 46 -33.84 25.54 7.54
C ASN A 46 -32.64 26.25 6.91
N GLU A 47 -32.90 27.27 6.08
CA GLU A 47 -31.85 28.09 5.47
C GLU A 47 -31.23 29.07 6.49
N ASP A 48 -31.98 29.45 7.53
CA ASP A 48 -31.52 30.35 8.60
C ASP A 48 -30.53 29.66 9.55
N GLN A 49 -29.28 30.12 9.51
CA GLN A 49 -28.18 29.64 10.36
C GLN A 49 -28.30 30.06 11.84
N ASP A 50 -29.21 30.98 12.16
CA ASP A 50 -29.32 31.57 13.50
C ASP A 50 -30.06 30.68 14.53
N ARG A 51 -30.60 29.54 14.08
CA ARG A 51 -31.20 28.51 14.96
C ARG A 51 -30.85 27.11 14.47
N PRO A 52 -29.62 26.62 14.71
CA PRO A 52 -29.23 25.28 14.30
C PRO A 52 -30.07 24.25 15.08
N ASP A 53 -30.95 23.55 14.36
CA ASP A 53 -31.58 22.33 14.85
C ASP A 53 -30.54 21.20 14.81
N GLN A 54 -30.18 20.67 15.99
CA GLN A 54 -29.17 19.62 16.11
C GLN A 54 -29.52 18.40 15.26
N LEU A 55 -30.81 18.04 15.15
CA LEU A 55 -31.26 16.93 14.33
C LEU A 55 -31.00 17.20 12.84
N THR A 56 -31.33 18.40 12.37
CA THR A 56 -31.03 18.84 11.00
C THR A 56 -29.53 18.75 10.70
N THR A 57 -28.66 19.23 11.59
CA THR A 57 -27.20 19.12 11.41
C THR A 57 -26.71 17.68 11.28
N TRP A 58 -27.24 16.77 12.11
CA TRP A 58 -26.88 15.35 12.02
C TRP A 58 -27.37 14.70 10.73
N ILE A 59 -28.54 15.08 10.23
CA ILE A 59 -29.08 14.59 8.96
C ILE A 59 -28.25 15.09 7.77
N GLU A 60 -27.83 16.36 7.79
CA GLU A 60 -26.93 16.91 6.79
C GLU A 60 -25.56 16.20 6.80
N TYR A 61 -25.03 15.95 8.00
CA TYR A 61 -23.78 15.19 8.17
C TYR A 61 -23.91 13.76 7.62
N LEU A 62 -24.99 13.05 7.98
CA LEU A 62 -25.27 11.71 7.47
C LEU A 62 -25.36 11.71 5.93
N GLY A 63 -26.05 12.70 5.36
CA GLY A 63 -26.12 12.88 3.91
C GLY A 63 -24.76 13.08 3.25
N PHE A 64 -23.89 13.89 3.87
CA PHE A 64 -22.51 14.07 3.44
C PHE A 64 -21.73 12.75 3.45
N GLU A 65 -21.84 11.97 4.53
CA GLU A 65 -21.14 10.67 4.64
C GLU A 65 -21.60 9.68 3.57
N TYR A 66 -22.90 9.61 3.27
CA TYR A 66 -23.43 8.78 2.19
C TYR A 66 -22.95 9.22 0.81
N VAL A 67 -22.87 10.53 0.53
CA VAL A 67 -22.30 11.04 -0.74
C VAL A 67 -20.84 10.60 -0.88
N ALA A 68 -20.06 10.74 0.19
CA ALA A 68 -18.66 10.32 0.19
C ALA A 68 -18.53 8.81 -0.03
N TYR A 69 -19.33 8.00 0.68
CA TYR A 69 -19.37 6.54 0.50
C TYR A 69 -19.69 6.14 -0.94
N ASP A 70 -20.74 6.70 -1.53
CA ASP A 70 -21.13 6.43 -2.92
C ASP A 70 -20.04 6.84 -3.93
N GLN A 71 -19.33 7.93 -3.64
CA GLN A 71 -18.21 8.38 -4.47
C GLN A 71 -17.06 7.36 -4.45
N TYR A 72 -16.69 6.85 -3.27
CA TYR A 72 -15.65 5.83 -3.17
C TYR A 72 -16.08 4.51 -3.82
N ALA A 73 -17.34 4.08 -3.63
CA ALA A 73 -17.88 2.89 -4.27
C ALA A 73 -17.83 2.98 -5.82
N LYS A 74 -18.13 4.17 -6.39
CA LYS A 74 -17.99 4.41 -7.83
C LYS A 74 -16.54 4.32 -8.31
N ILE A 75 -15.59 4.88 -7.56
CA ILE A 75 -14.16 4.79 -7.87
C ILE A 75 -13.70 3.34 -7.86
N MET A 76 -14.07 2.57 -6.83
CA MET A 76 -13.75 1.15 -6.73
C MET A 76 -14.30 0.37 -7.91
N LYS A 77 -15.59 0.55 -8.24
CA LYS A 77 -16.23 -0.12 -9.38
C LYS A 77 -15.51 0.16 -10.69
N ARG A 78 -15.07 1.41 -10.93
CA ARG A 78 -14.31 1.79 -12.11
C ARG A 78 -12.93 1.13 -12.17
N LEU A 79 -12.25 1.03 -11.03
CA LEU A 79 -10.88 0.52 -10.94
C LEU A 79 -10.77 -0.99 -10.69
N GLN A 80 -11.89 -1.67 -10.43
CA GLN A 80 -11.94 -3.10 -10.11
C GLN A 80 -11.20 -3.96 -11.15
N LYS A 81 -11.47 -3.74 -12.44
CA LYS A 81 -10.83 -4.50 -13.52
C LYS A 81 -9.30 -4.35 -13.49
N GLN A 82 -8.81 -3.12 -13.34
CA GLN A 82 -7.39 -2.83 -13.26
C GLN A 82 -6.77 -3.48 -12.01
N TYR A 83 -7.49 -3.42 -10.88
CA TYR A 83 -7.06 -4.06 -9.63
C TYR A 83 -6.87 -5.57 -9.78
N ASP A 84 -7.85 -6.25 -10.38
CA ASP A 84 -7.81 -7.70 -10.58
C ASP A 84 -6.77 -8.13 -11.62
N GLU A 85 -6.61 -7.35 -12.69
CA GLU A 85 -5.55 -7.59 -13.70
C GLU A 85 -4.15 -7.41 -13.10
N ALA A 86 -3.93 -6.36 -12.30
CA ALA A 86 -2.66 -6.11 -11.62
C ALA A 86 -2.34 -7.24 -10.63
N TRP A 87 -3.34 -7.74 -9.89
CA TRP A 87 -3.18 -8.91 -9.03
C TRP A 87 -2.81 -10.16 -9.82
N LYS A 88 -3.54 -10.44 -10.90
CA LYS A 88 -3.27 -11.60 -11.77
C LYS A 88 -1.84 -11.57 -12.31
N LYS A 89 -1.37 -10.44 -12.84
CA LYS A 89 0.02 -10.26 -13.30
C LYS A 89 1.04 -10.59 -12.21
N LEU A 90 0.76 -10.21 -10.96
CA LEU A 90 1.65 -10.45 -9.84
C LEU A 90 1.71 -11.94 -9.44
N VAL A 91 0.57 -12.62 -9.45
CA VAL A 91 0.46 -14.07 -9.22
C VAL A 91 1.17 -14.85 -10.32
N ASP A 92 0.89 -14.52 -11.58
CA ASP A 92 1.49 -15.17 -12.76
C ASP A 92 3.02 -15.01 -12.79
N ALA A 93 3.53 -13.91 -12.23
CA ALA A 93 4.97 -13.67 -12.12
C ALA A 93 5.68 -14.57 -11.08
N LYS A 94 4.93 -15.33 -10.26
CA LYS A 94 5.45 -16.29 -9.26
C LYS A 94 6.50 -15.69 -8.31
N VAL A 95 6.32 -14.42 -7.96
CA VAL A 95 7.20 -13.72 -7.02
C VAL A 95 6.63 -13.66 -5.60
N LEU A 96 5.37 -14.07 -5.41
CA LEU A 96 4.69 -14.11 -4.11
C LEU A 96 5.19 -15.27 -3.26
N LYS A 97 5.24 -15.05 -1.95
CA LYS A 97 5.44 -16.12 -0.97
C LYS A 97 4.10 -16.82 -0.67
N PRO A 98 4.10 -18.06 -0.18
CA PRO A 98 2.87 -18.82 0.06
C PRO A 98 1.87 -18.13 0.99
N SER A 99 2.33 -17.33 1.97
CA SER A 99 1.49 -16.62 2.93
C SER A 99 1.00 -15.25 2.44
N GLU A 100 1.32 -14.86 1.20
CA GLU A 100 1.02 -13.51 0.72
C GLU A 100 -0.30 -13.43 -0.02
N THR A 101 -1.15 -12.52 0.43
CA THR A 101 -2.47 -12.24 -0.13
C THR A 101 -2.53 -10.81 -0.65
N LYS A 102 -3.63 -10.48 -1.34
CA LYS A 102 -3.93 -9.12 -1.80
C LYS A 102 -3.81 -8.09 -0.67
N GLU A 103 -4.31 -8.44 0.51
CA GLU A 103 -4.38 -7.61 1.71
C GLU A 103 -3.02 -7.53 2.40
N SER A 104 -2.32 -8.66 2.52
CA SER A 104 -1.06 -8.70 3.25
C SER A 104 0.01 -7.83 2.59
N LEU A 105 0.00 -7.71 1.25
CA LEU A 105 0.91 -6.84 0.50
C LEU A 105 0.76 -5.35 0.84
N TRP A 106 -0.40 -4.91 1.32
CA TRP A 106 -0.65 -3.52 1.69
C TRP A 106 -0.27 -3.19 3.14
N ILE A 107 0.12 -4.20 3.93
CA ILE A 107 0.64 -3.99 5.28
C ILE A 107 2.00 -3.30 5.19
N PHE A 108 2.20 -2.27 6.02
CA PHE A 108 3.43 -1.48 6.07
C PHE A 108 4.71 -2.36 6.17
N GLY A 109 4.62 -3.48 6.89
CA GLY A 109 5.71 -4.44 7.08
C GLY A 109 6.30 -5.03 5.79
N ILE A 110 5.52 -5.17 4.71
CA ILE A 110 6.01 -5.79 3.46
C ILE A 110 7.09 -4.93 2.79
N LYS A 111 6.96 -3.59 2.81
CA LYS A 111 7.99 -2.70 2.25
C LYS A 111 9.30 -2.79 3.03
N VAL A 112 9.22 -2.94 4.35
CA VAL A 112 10.39 -3.13 5.22
C VAL A 112 11.04 -4.47 4.95
N GLN A 113 10.24 -5.54 4.91
CA GLN A 113 10.72 -6.90 4.63
C GLN A 113 11.46 -6.99 3.29
N MET A 114 10.88 -6.46 2.20
CA MET A 114 11.52 -6.50 0.88
C MET A 114 12.83 -5.68 0.83
N LYS A 115 12.91 -4.56 1.57
CA LYS A 115 14.16 -3.79 1.70
C LYS A 115 15.22 -4.61 2.42
N HIS A 116 14.84 -5.28 3.51
CA HIS A 116 15.73 -6.14 4.27
C HIS A 116 16.23 -7.32 3.43
N GLU A 117 15.34 -8.05 2.76
CA GLU A 117 15.68 -9.17 1.87
C GLU A 117 16.70 -8.78 0.79
N LYS A 118 16.49 -7.63 0.14
CA LYS A 118 17.43 -7.13 -0.86
C LYS A 118 18.78 -6.79 -0.23
N SER A 119 18.77 -6.15 0.95
CA SER A 119 20.00 -5.78 1.66
C SER A 119 20.80 -7.03 2.06
N GLU A 120 20.14 -8.04 2.61
CA GLU A 120 20.79 -9.31 2.98
C GLU A 120 21.34 -10.05 1.75
N ALA A 121 20.62 -10.04 0.62
CA ALA A 121 21.12 -10.64 -0.61
C ALA A 121 22.35 -9.90 -1.16
N ILE A 122 22.42 -8.58 -1.02
CA ILE A 122 23.60 -7.77 -1.40
C ILE A 122 24.79 -8.12 -0.49
N LYS A 123 24.59 -8.08 0.83
CA LYS A 123 25.65 -8.42 1.81
C LYS A 123 26.18 -9.84 1.62
N ALA A 124 25.29 -10.80 1.34
CA ALA A 124 25.69 -12.17 1.05
C ALA A 124 26.55 -12.25 -0.22
N LEU A 125 26.22 -11.45 -1.25
CA LEU A 125 26.98 -11.44 -2.50
C LEU A 125 28.37 -10.83 -2.27
N GLU A 126 28.45 -9.71 -1.55
CA GLU A 126 29.70 -9.07 -1.16
C GLU A 126 30.58 -10.03 -0.35
N SER A 127 30.01 -10.69 0.67
CA SER A 127 30.72 -11.66 1.51
C SER A 127 31.29 -12.83 0.70
N VAL A 128 30.50 -13.44 -0.20
CA VAL A 128 30.98 -14.54 -1.04
C VAL A 128 32.04 -14.05 -2.04
N THR A 129 31.87 -12.85 -2.59
CA THR A 129 32.85 -12.25 -3.51
C THR A 129 34.19 -12.02 -2.82
N SER A 130 34.19 -11.44 -1.61
CA SER A 130 35.40 -11.27 -0.81
C SER A 130 36.04 -12.61 -0.46
N ALA A 131 35.24 -13.62 -0.10
CA ALA A 131 35.77 -14.97 0.19
C ALA A 131 36.44 -15.61 -1.04
N VAL A 132 35.88 -15.42 -2.24
CA VAL A 132 36.51 -15.87 -3.49
C VAL A 132 37.82 -15.14 -3.74
N GLN A 133 37.85 -13.80 -3.65
CA GLN A 133 39.07 -13.01 -3.85
C GLN A 133 40.19 -13.40 -2.87
N SER A 134 39.85 -13.60 -1.59
CA SER A 134 40.82 -14.07 -0.59
C SER A 134 41.31 -15.48 -0.90
N ALA A 135 40.42 -16.41 -1.31
CA ALA A 135 40.82 -17.77 -1.66
C ALA A 135 41.71 -17.82 -2.92
N GLU A 136 41.45 -16.96 -3.91
CA GLU A 136 42.30 -16.83 -5.11
C GLU A 136 43.70 -16.30 -4.74
N LYS A 137 43.77 -15.28 -3.88
CA LYS A 137 45.05 -14.75 -3.39
C LYS A 137 45.86 -15.82 -2.64
N ILE A 138 45.24 -16.54 -1.72
CA ILE A 138 45.91 -17.61 -0.94
C ILE A 138 46.40 -18.71 -1.89
N LEU A 139 45.63 -19.07 -2.91
CA LEU A 139 46.02 -20.09 -3.88
C LEU A 139 47.23 -19.66 -4.71
N LEU A 140 47.29 -18.39 -5.15
CA LEU A 140 48.45 -17.84 -5.85
C LEU A 140 49.71 -17.82 -4.98
N GLU A 141 49.57 -17.44 -3.71
CA GLU A 141 50.67 -17.45 -2.73
C GLU A 141 51.15 -18.88 -2.43
N ALA A 142 50.25 -19.84 -2.29
CA ALA A 142 50.55 -21.25 -2.08
C ALA A 142 51.27 -21.90 -3.27
N GLN A 143 50.88 -21.55 -4.49
CA GLN A 143 51.56 -21.98 -5.72
C GLN A 143 52.99 -21.43 -5.82
N SER A 144 53.19 -20.18 -5.37
CA SER A 144 54.50 -19.51 -5.41
C SER A 144 55.46 -20.00 -4.31
N SER A 145 54.94 -20.55 -3.21
CA SER A 145 55.71 -20.99 -2.04
C SER A 145 56.03 -22.49 -2.01
N GLY A 146 55.64 -23.25 -3.05
CA GLY A 146 55.96 -24.68 -3.15
C GLY A 146 55.20 -25.56 -2.17
N GLN A 147 53.95 -25.22 -1.84
CA GLN A 147 53.11 -26.06 -0.96
C GLN A 147 52.89 -27.47 -1.54
N SER A 148 52.61 -28.42 -0.65
CA SER A 148 52.29 -29.79 -1.05
C SER A 148 51.03 -29.85 -1.93
N GLU A 149 51.01 -30.80 -2.88
CA GLU A 149 49.87 -31.01 -3.79
C GLU A 149 48.53 -31.20 -3.05
N GLN A 150 48.60 -31.79 -1.85
CA GLN A 150 47.44 -32.02 -1.00
C GLN A 150 46.85 -30.72 -0.42
N GLY A 151 47.71 -29.76 -0.06
CA GLY A 151 47.29 -28.42 0.38
C GLY A 151 46.68 -27.59 -0.74
N LEU A 152 47.28 -27.63 -1.93
CA LEU A 152 46.77 -26.98 -3.13
C LEU A 152 45.40 -27.53 -3.55
N SER A 153 45.25 -28.86 -3.56
CA SER A 153 43.98 -29.52 -3.87
C SER A 153 42.85 -29.11 -2.90
N GLN A 154 43.18 -28.90 -1.62
CA GLN A 154 42.20 -28.45 -0.62
C GLN A 154 41.77 -27.00 -0.86
N LEU A 155 42.70 -26.12 -1.25
CA LEU A 155 42.42 -24.72 -1.59
C LEU A 155 41.56 -24.61 -2.85
N GLU A 156 41.86 -25.39 -3.89
CA GLU A 156 41.05 -25.45 -5.12
C GLU A 156 39.61 -25.90 -4.85
N ARG A 157 39.42 -26.91 -4.00
CA ARG A 157 38.09 -27.35 -3.56
C ARG A 157 37.32 -26.24 -2.83
N LYS A 158 37.98 -25.50 -1.93
CA LYS A 158 37.37 -24.36 -1.22
C LYS A 158 37.00 -23.25 -2.20
N LEU A 159 37.87 -22.94 -3.15
CA LEU A 159 37.62 -21.93 -4.18
C LEU A 159 36.45 -22.30 -5.09
N SER A 160 36.41 -23.55 -5.57
CA SER A 160 35.30 -24.07 -6.38
C SER A 160 33.97 -24.02 -5.62
N THR A 161 33.99 -24.39 -4.34
CA THR A 161 32.82 -24.27 -3.45
C THR A 161 32.36 -22.83 -3.32
N ALA A 162 33.27 -21.88 -3.08
CA ALA A 162 32.95 -20.46 -2.97
C ALA A 162 32.40 -19.89 -4.29
N LYS A 163 32.99 -20.25 -5.43
CA LYS A 163 32.50 -19.89 -6.77
C LYS A 163 31.10 -20.43 -7.05
N SER A 164 30.81 -21.67 -6.65
CA SER A 164 29.46 -22.24 -6.79
C SER A 164 28.40 -21.48 -5.98
N LYS A 165 28.77 -20.94 -4.80
CA LYS A 165 27.89 -20.12 -3.96
C LYS A 165 27.53 -18.79 -4.61
N ILE A 166 28.41 -18.20 -5.44
CA ILE A 166 28.11 -16.94 -6.18
C ILE A 166 26.84 -17.10 -7.02
N ALA A 167 26.71 -18.22 -7.75
CA ALA A 167 25.56 -18.44 -8.62
C ALA A 167 24.24 -18.48 -7.82
N THR A 168 24.26 -19.14 -6.66
CA THR A 168 23.11 -19.20 -5.75
C THR A 168 22.74 -17.83 -5.21
N VAL A 169 23.70 -17.08 -4.67
CA VAL A 169 23.44 -15.75 -4.09
C VAL A 169 23.02 -14.74 -5.16
N THR A 170 23.59 -14.83 -6.37
CA THR A 170 23.18 -14.00 -7.51
C THR A 170 21.73 -14.25 -7.87
N LYS A 171 21.28 -15.51 -7.92
CA LYS A 171 19.87 -15.84 -8.16
C LYS A 171 18.96 -15.27 -7.06
N THR A 172 19.38 -15.35 -5.80
CA THR A 172 18.63 -14.76 -4.67
C THR A 172 18.48 -13.24 -4.82
N LEU A 173 19.56 -12.53 -5.18
CA LEU A 173 19.52 -11.09 -5.40
C LEU A 173 18.64 -10.69 -6.58
N GLN A 174 18.72 -11.44 -7.69
CA GLN A 174 17.87 -11.23 -8.86
C GLN A 174 16.40 -11.45 -8.52
N TRP A 175 16.08 -12.52 -7.79
CA TRP A 175 14.72 -12.79 -7.33
C TRP A 175 14.20 -11.67 -6.41
N ALA A 176 14.98 -11.27 -5.39
CA ALA A 176 14.59 -10.20 -4.46
C ALA A 176 14.37 -8.86 -5.19
N SER A 177 15.21 -8.55 -6.17
CA SER A 177 15.09 -7.34 -6.99
C SER A 177 13.85 -7.38 -7.90
N ARG A 178 13.62 -8.50 -8.57
CA ARG A 178 12.43 -8.71 -9.43
C ARG A 178 11.15 -8.61 -8.61
N ARG A 179 11.09 -9.30 -7.48
CA ARG A 179 9.97 -9.29 -6.54
C ARG A 179 9.66 -7.87 -6.08
N ARG A 180 10.66 -7.13 -5.61
CA ARG A 180 10.48 -5.73 -5.18
C ARG A 180 9.92 -4.85 -6.30
N LYS A 181 10.47 -4.97 -7.52
CA LYS A 181 10.00 -4.18 -8.67
C LYS A 181 8.53 -4.45 -8.98
N LEU A 182 8.15 -5.73 -9.02
CA LEU A 182 6.77 -6.13 -9.36
C LEU A 182 5.76 -5.75 -8.28
N ILE A 183 6.10 -5.94 -6.99
CA ILE A 183 5.23 -5.55 -5.89
C ILE A 183 5.08 -4.02 -5.83
N SER A 184 6.18 -3.27 -6.05
CA SER A 184 6.10 -1.81 -6.17
C SER A 184 5.23 -1.36 -7.35
N GLY A 185 5.32 -2.05 -8.50
CA GLY A 185 4.44 -1.80 -9.64
C GLY A 185 2.97 -2.04 -9.30
N TYR A 186 2.67 -3.19 -8.68
CA TYR A 186 1.34 -3.52 -8.20
C TYR A 186 0.79 -2.46 -7.23
N HIS A 187 1.59 -2.01 -6.24
CA HIS A 187 1.18 -0.94 -5.33
C HIS A 187 0.83 0.36 -6.06
N ASN A 188 1.62 0.76 -7.06
CA ASN A 188 1.36 1.97 -7.81
C ASN A 188 0.08 1.85 -8.66
N GLU A 189 -0.10 0.71 -9.35
CA GLU A 189 -1.26 0.46 -10.20
C GLU A 189 -2.57 0.34 -9.40
N THR A 190 -2.50 -0.09 -8.13
CA THR A 190 -3.68 -0.39 -7.31
C THR A 190 -3.92 0.60 -6.17
N ARG A 191 -3.08 1.63 -6.04
CA ARG A 191 -3.14 2.62 -4.96
C ARG A 191 -4.49 3.29 -4.85
N ASP A 192 -5.01 3.80 -5.96
CA ASP A 192 -6.24 4.61 -5.94
C ASP A 192 -7.46 3.74 -5.60
N TYR A 193 -7.49 2.50 -6.09
CA TYR A 193 -8.50 1.52 -5.68
C TYR A 193 -8.40 1.23 -4.17
N LYS A 194 -7.19 1.00 -3.65
CA LYS A 194 -7.01 0.66 -2.24
C LYS A 194 -7.34 1.83 -1.32
N ASN A 195 -7.00 3.05 -1.70
CA ASN A 195 -7.38 4.26 -0.98
C ASN A 195 -8.91 4.40 -0.93
N ALA A 196 -9.59 4.30 -2.08
CA ALA A 196 -11.05 4.36 -2.13
C ALA A 196 -11.70 3.24 -1.29
N SER A 197 -11.14 2.03 -1.31
CA SER A 197 -11.62 0.93 -0.45
C SER A 197 -11.45 1.22 1.04
N ASN A 198 -10.31 1.77 1.44
CA ASN A 198 -10.07 2.13 2.85
C ASN A 198 -10.98 3.29 3.28
N ASP A 199 -11.19 4.29 2.41
CA ASP A 199 -12.05 5.42 2.72
C ASP A 199 -13.53 5.00 2.75
N ALA A 200 -13.99 4.17 1.81
CA ALA A 200 -15.32 3.55 1.88
C ALA A 200 -15.53 2.77 3.18
N SER A 201 -14.52 2.00 3.62
CA SER A 201 -14.58 1.25 4.88
C SER A 201 -14.62 2.15 6.11
N ARG A 202 -14.00 3.34 6.05
CA ARG A 202 -14.10 4.34 7.12
C ARG A 202 -15.49 4.96 7.15
N GLN A 203 -16.03 5.32 5.98
CA GLN A 203 -17.38 5.88 5.91
C GLN A 203 -18.43 4.88 6.39
N SER A 204 -18.29 3.59 6.08
CA SER A 204 -19.22 2.57 6.59
C SER A 204 -19.16 2.35 8.12
N ILE A 205 -18.16 2.88 8.84
CA ILE A 205 -18.15 2.87 10.31
C ILE A 205 -18.96 4.05 10.87
N LEU A 206 -19.09 5.12 10.08
CA LEU A 206 -19.79 6.37 10.45
C LEU A 206 -21.27 6.35 10.03
N LEU A 207 -21.66 5.40 9.17
CA LEU A 207 -23.01 5.12 8.70
C LEU A 207 -23.64 3.98 9.52
#